data_AF-A0A957QU72-F1
#
_entry.id   AF-A0A957QU72-F1
#
_cell.length_a   1.000
_cell.length_b   1.000
_cell.length_c   1.000
_cell.angle_alpha   90.00
_cell.angle_beta   90.00
_cell.angle_gamma   90.00
#
_symmetry.space_group_name_H-M   'P 1'
#
loop_
_entity.id
_entity.type
_entity.pdbx_description
1 polymer ?
#
loop_
_entity_poly.entity_id
_entity_poly.type
_entity_poly.pdbx_seq_one_letter_code
_entity_poly.pdbx_strand_id
1 'polypeptide(L)'
;VLKLPKEGTATTKDGPTVIVDARSMEERYLQQRASVYQSTFAGQHDLGYTESDYINTWLQTVGVPVGSISRDAGIFVVPWAWLDDESAIEECWRLAAACGGRFYADPDGVFRYENMARWQTSARSTTTQLAISRDSMNRFELKLLDADLYNVVTVEASPRAPGGADVIWEPDDLPLVGPGATTTITARFDTAAYSISGLQFEAADDGGNNQTVNVTVTPTYYAQRADLVVVNSSNVRVRLYPLRIVGQPLVGGPEVEERRSSAADGSNHAFFSTRGDRTLAVRGNAYVQTRAHAATLAQYLLDRCEFPRLVAYAGGCPGSPALRLGDRVTVTDALAATAIFTGYVTSIDWTMDENGFRQNLELVQVTQMYPHDGQYFVLGTHNFASNRYVFY
;
A
#
# COMPACT_ATOMS: atom_id res chain seq x y z
N VAL A 1 -2.66 18.55 -6.70
CA VAL A 1 -1.45 19.34 -7.08
C VAL A 1 -1.60 19.89 -8.48
N LEU A 2 -1.54 21.21 -8.68
CA LEU A 2 -1.61 21.84 -10.00
C LEU A 2 -0.24 21.77 -10.68
N LYS A 3 -0.21 21.33 -11.92
CA LYS A 3 0.97 21.43 -12.81
C LYS A 3 0.99 22.81 -13.47
N LEU A 4 2.12 23.17 -14.06
CA LEU A 4 2.27 24.44 -14.74
C LEU A 4 1.25 24.56 -15.89
N PRO A 5 0.57 25.70 -16.02
CA PRO A 5 -0.43 25.90 -17.06
C PRO A 5 0.22 25.92 -18.44
N LYS A 6 -0.54 25.52 -19.45
CA LYS A 6 -0.16 25.67 -20.86
C LYS A 6 -1.09 26.69 -21.50
N GLU A 7 -0.51 27.66 -22.20
CA GLU A 7 -1.26 28.71 -22.89
C GLU A 7 -1.22 28.46 -24.40
N GLY A 8 -2.39 28.54 -25.03
CA GLY A 8 -2.56 28.46 -26.47
C GLY A 8 -3.02 29.82 -27.01
N THR A 9 -2.32 30.34 -28.03
CA THR A 9 -2.77 31.52 -28.76
C THR A 9 -3.99 31.19 -29.62
N ALA A 10 -4.81 32.20 -29.91
CA ALA A 10 -5.95 32.04 -30.79
C ALA A 10 -5.49 31.57 -32.19
N THR A 11 -6.19 30.57 -32.73
CA THR A 11 -6.00 30.11 -34.11
C THR A 11 -7.21 30.52 -34.95
N THR A 12 -7.21 30.18 -36.25
CA THR A 12 -8.37 30.41 -37.11
C THR A 12 -9.59 29.55 -36.74
N LYS A 13 -9.42 28.52 -35.90
CA LYS A 13 -10.48 27.60 -35.49
C LYS A 13 -10.87 27.70 -34.02
N ASP A 14 -9.92 28.08 -33.16
CA ASP A 14 -10.10 28.08 -31.71
C ASP A 14 -9.72 29.43 -31.10
N GLY A 15 -10.45 29.85 -30.08
CA GLY A 15 -10.10 31.01 -29.26
C GLY A 15 -8.83 30.79 -28.42
N PRO A 16 -8.37 31.82 -27.69
CA PRO A 16 -7.26 31.65 -26.76
C PRO A 16 -7.64 30.64 -25.67
N THR A 17 -6.72 29.74 -25.31
CA THR A 17 -6.96 28.68 -24.33
C THR A 17 -5.91 28.67 -23.23
N VAL A 18 -6.32 28.29 -22.03
CA VAL A 18 -5.43 27.98 -20.90
C VAL A 18 -5.79 26.59 -20.40
N ILE A 19 -4.82 25.70 -20.38
CA ILE A 19 -4.98 24.32 -19.91
C ILE A 19 -4.27 24.18 -18.58
N VAL A 20 -4.98 23.69 -17.58
CA VAL A 20 -4.47 23.44 -16.23
C VAL A 20 -4.62 21.97 -15.91
N ASP A 21 -3.48 21.29 -15.73
CA ASP A 21 -3.46 19.88 -15.35
C ASP A 21 -3.36 19.76 -13.82
N ALA A 22 -4.25 18.98 -13.21
CA ALA A 22 -4.24 18.70 -11.78
C ALA A 22 -4.02 17.20 -11.50
N ARG A 23 -3.29 16.89 -10.44
CA ARG A 23 -3.10 15.53 -9.89
C ARG A 23 -3.73 15.40 -8.50
N SER A 24 -3.96 14.17 -8.06
CA SER A 24 -4.52 13.87 -6.74
C SER A 24 -3.67 14.43 -5.59
N MET A 25 -4.21 14.37 -4.37
CA MET A 25 -3.50 14.85 -3.18
C MET A 25 -2.26 14.02 -2.83
N GLU A 26 -2.18 12.77 -3.29
CA GLU A 26 -1.01 11.90 -3.09
C GLU A 26 0.27 12.52 -3.66
N GLU A 27 0.18 13.16 -4.82
CA GLU A 27 1.31 13.83 -5.47
C GLU A 27 2.01 14.86 -4.56
N ARG A 28 1.27 15.46 -3.62
CA ARG A 28 1.82 16.45 -2.66
C ARG A 28 2.83 15.81 -1.71
N TYR A 29 2.58 14.57 -1.31
CA TYR A 29 3.36 13.85 -0.31
C TYR A 29 4.27 12.79 -0.95
N LEU A 30 4.08 12.50 -2.24
CA LEU A 30 4.81 11.46 -2.98
C LEU A 30 6.33 11.65 -2.93
N GLN A 31 6.83 12.88 -2.94
CA GLN A 31 8.26 13.17 -2.89
C GLN A 31 8.81 13.35 -1.47
N GLN A 32 7.95 13.33 -0.45
CA GLN A 32 8.42 13.44 0.93
C GLN A 32 9.02 12.11 1.38
N ARG A 33 10.30 12.15 1.73
CA ARG A 33 11.03 11.01 2.26
C ARG A 33 10.95 11.00 3.78
N ALA A 34 10.68 9.83 4.35
CA ALA A 34 10.59 9.66 5.79
C ALA A 34 11.34 8.41 6.24
N SER A 35 11.80 8.44 7.49
CA SER A 35 12.33 7.26 8.17
C SER A 35 11.62 7.06 9.49
N VAL A 36 11.41 5.81 9.85
CA VAL A 36 10.84 5.45 11.15
C VAL A 36 11.95 5.35 12.19
N TYR A 37 11.77 5.99 13.35
CA TYR A 37 12.69 5.83 14.48
C TYR A 37 12.76 4.37 14.93
N GLN A 38 13.95 3.95 15.35
CA GLN A 38 14.19 2.56 15.73
C GLN A 38 13.25 2.10 16.86
N SER A 39 13.03 2.95 17.87
CA SER A 39 12.12 2.67 18.99
C SER A 39 10.66 2.55 18.55
N THR A 40 10.22 3.38 17.61
CA THR A 40 8.88 3.30 17.02
C THR A 40 8.71 2.00 16.25
N PHE A 41 9.70 1.63 15.44
CA PHE A 41 9.69 0.37 14.69
C PHE A 41 9.52 -0.85 15.60
N ALA A 42 10.32 -0.95 16.67
CA ALA A 42 10.21 -2.04 17.64
C ALA A 42 8.85 -2.04 18.35
N GLY A 43 8.38 -0.86 18.79
CA GLY A 43 7.09 -0.72 19.45
C GLY A 43 5.89 -1.10 18.57
N GLN A 44 5.95 -0.82 17.25
CA GLN A 44 4.89 -1.19 16.30
C GLN A 44 4.75 -2.70 16.16
N HIS A 45 5.88 -3.42 16.11
CA HIS A 45 5.88 -4.89 16.14
C HIS A 45 5.26 -5.42 17.43
N ASP A 46 5.70 -4.91 18.59
CA ASP A 46 5.26 -5.42 19.90
C ASP A 46 3.77 -5.16 20.16
N LEU A 47 3.20 -4.11 19.55
CA LEU A 47 1.77 -3.80 19.58
C LEU A 47 0.95 -4.60 18.55
N GLY A 48 1.60 -5.37 17.67
CA GLY A 48 0.92 -6.14 16.63
C GLY A 48 0.22 -5.26 15.61
N TYR A 49 0.91 -4.26 15.08
CA TYR A 49 0.33 -3.31 14.12
C TYR A 49 -0.25 -4.02 12.89
N THR A 50 -1.45 -3.56 12.51
CA THR A 50 -2.07 -3.97 11.25
C THR A 50 -1.63 -3.06 10.11
N GLU A 51 -1.93 -3.45 8.87
CA GLU A 51 -1.67 -2.64 7.70
C GLU A 51 -2.33 -1.24 7.78
N SER A 52 -3.51 -1.16 8.40
CA SER A 52 -4.23 0.10 8.60
C SER A 52 -3.51 1.03 9.59
N ASP A 53 -2.87 0.47 10.61
CA ASP A 53 -2.16 1.24 11.63
C ASP A 53 -0.82 1.78 11.11
N TYR A 54 -0.12 1.00 10.29
CA TYR A 54 1.07 1.45 9.57
C TYR A 54 0.74 2.57 8.59
N ILE A 55 -0.27 2.41 7.72
CA ILE A 55 -0.70 3.45 6.77
C ILE A 55 -1.03 4.74 7.53
N ASN A 56 -1.81 4.65 8.60
CA ASN A 56 -2.15 5.82 9.42
C ASN A 56 -0.90 6.52 10.00
N THR A 57 0.06 5.74 10.51
CA THR A 57 1.27 6.29 11.14
C THR A 57 2.20 6.93 10.11
N TRP A 58 2.39 6.29 8.95
CA TRP A 58 3.24 6.81 7.88
C TRP A 58 2.68 8.09 7.28
N LEU A 59 1.37 8.18 7.08
CA LEU A 59 0.72 9.41 6.61
C LEU A 59 0.89 10.56 7.62
N GLN A 60 0.76 10.29 8.92
CA GLN A 60 1.02 11.29 9.95
C GLN A 60 2.48 11.72 10.01
N THR A 61 3.42 10.80 9.74
CA THR A 61 4.87 11.09 9.71
C THR A 61 5.21 12.07 8.59
N VAL A 62 4.55 11.97 7.43
CA VAL A 62 4.68 12.94 6.33
C VAL A 62 3.73 14.14 6.47
N GLY A 63 3.07 14.30 7.62
CA GLY A 63 2.28 15.50 7.93
C GLY A 63 0.90 15.55 7.27
N VAL A 64 0.31 14.41 6.89
CA VAL A 64 -1.11 14.36 6.53
C VAL A 64 -1.95 14.59 7.80
N PRO A 65 -2.86 15.58 7.81
CA PRO A 65 -3.72 15.82 8.97
C PRO A 65 -4.61 14.60 9.28
N VAL A 66 -4.76 14.26 10.56
CA VAL A 66 -5.58 13.11 11.01
C VAL A 66 -7.03 13.21 10.48
N GLY A 67 -7.60 14.42 10.43
CA GLY A 67 -8.94 14.65 9.89
C GLY A 67 -9.08 14.42 8.37
N SER A 68 -7.96 14.29 7.66
CA SER A 68 -7.90 13.98 6.22
C SER A 68 -7.55 12.51 5.96
N ILE A 69 -7.61 11.64 6.97
CA ILE A 69 -7.36 10.20 6.86
C ILE A 69 -8.66 9.45 7.22
N SER A 70 -9.14 8.64 6.29
CA SER A 70 -10.25 7.71 6.50
C SER A 70 -9.75 6.30 6.22
N ARG A 71 -9.89 5.40 7.19
CA ARG A 71 -9.35 4.04 7.05
C ARG A 71 -10.34 3.00 7.54
N ASP A 72 -10.39 1.88 6.84
CA ASP A 72 -10.95 0.65 7.39
C ASP A 72 -10.04 0.07 8.46
N ALA A 73 -10.58 -0.81 9.30
CA ALA A 73 -9.78 -1.65 10.16
C ALA A 73 -8.87 -2.57 9.33
N GLY A 74 -7.64 -2.78 9.80
CA GLY A 74 -6.73 -3.74 9.19
C GLY A 74 -7.21 -5.17 9.42
N ILE A 75 -6.86 -6.05 8.49
CA ILE A 75 -7.21 -7.48 8.51
C ILE A 75 -6.02 -8.31 8.96
N PHE A 76 -4.80 -7.90 8.60
CA PHE A 76 -3.60 -8.66 8.89
C PHE A 76 -2.69 -7.89 9.84
N VAL A 77 -2.21 -8.58 10.87
CA VAL A 77 -1.02 -8.10 11.57
C VAL A 77 0.16 -8.27 10.62
N VAL A 78 0.86 -7.17 10.35
CA VAL A 78 2.09 -7.16 9.54
C VAL A 78 3.25 -7.03 10.52
N PRO A 79 3.96 -8.12 10.87
CA PRO A 79 4.92 -8.10 11.97
C PRO A 79 6.00 -7.03 11.83
N TRP A 80 6.53 -6.83 10.62
CA TRP A 80 7.62 -5.90 10.38
C TRP A 80 7.34 -4.98 9.19
N ALA A 81 7.19 -3.68 9.42
CA ALA A 81 7.14 -2.68 8.36
C ALA A 81 7.77 -1.37 8.84
N TRP A 82 8.51 -0.69 7.97
CA TRP A 82 9.16 0.58 8.28
C TRP A 82 9.36 1.40 7.01
N LEU A 83 9.71 2.67 7.19
CA LEU A 83 10.22 3.53 6.13
C LEU A 83 11.70 3.77 6.35
N ASP A 84 12.50 3.70 5.29
CA ASP A 84 13.92 4.06 5.31
C ASP A 84 14.28 5.04 4.20
N ASP A 85 13.97 6.33 4.40
CA ASP A 85 14.22 7.39 3.42
C ASP A 85 13.40 7.23 2.13
N GLU A 86 12.20 6.68 2.27
CA GLU A 86 11.32 6.30 1.17
C GLU A 86 10.04 7.14 1.15
N SER A 87 9.28 7.02 0.06
CA SER A 87 7.99 7.71 -0.06
C SER A 87 6.96 6.96 0.76
N ALA A 88 6.39 7.62 1.78
CA ALA A 88 5.31 7.04 2.57
C ALA A 88 4.10 6.67 1.70
N ILE A 89 3.84 7.41 0.62
CA ILE A 89 2.72 7.13 -0.29
C ILE A 89 2.95 5.84 -1.08
N GLU A 90 4.14 5.66 -1.64
CA GLU A 90 4.49 4.45 -2.39
C GLU A 90 4.44 3.21 -1.49
N GLU A 91 4.95 3.34 -0.26
CA GLU A 91 4.89 2.26 0.73
C GLU A 91 3.46 1.97 1.20
N CYS A 92 2.60 2.98 1.35
CA CYS A 92 1.17 2.77 1.61
C CYS A 92 0.48 1.99 0.46
N TRP A 93 0.81 2.29 -0.81
CA TRP A 93 0.28 1.52 -1.95
C TRP A 93 0.74 0.07 -1.90
N ARG A 94 2.03 -0.18 -1.66
CA ARG A 94 2.61 -1.53 -1.58
C ARG A 94 2.01 -2.33 -0.43
N LEU A 95 1.90 -1.73 0.75
CA LEU A 95 1.34 -2.36 1.95
C LEU A 95 -0.16 -2.67 1.77
N ALA A 96 -0.94 -1.72 1.22
CA ALA A 96 -2.35 -1.95 0.93
C ALA A 96 -2.54 -3.09 -0.08
N ALA A 97 -1.74 -3.10 -1.16
CA ALA A 97 -1.77 -4.16 -2.17
C ALA A 97 -1.38 -5.53 -1.61
N ALA A 98 -0.37 -5.58 -0.72
CA ALA A 98 0.04 -6.82 -0.03
C ALA A 98 -1.08 -7.43 0.81
N CYS A 99 -2.01 -6.61 1.30
CA CYS A 99 -3.15 -7.04 2.10
C CYS A 99 -4.44 -7.20 1.26
N GLY A 100 -4.34 -7.13 -0.08
CA GLY A 100 -5.49 -7.20 -0.98
C GLY A 100 -6.44 -6.00 -0.90
N GLY A 101 -6.04 -4.93 -0.21
CA GLY A 101 -6.77 -3.69 -0.06
C GLY A 101 -6.37 -2.64 -1.10
N ARG A 102 -6.84 -1.40 -0.90
CA ARG A 102 -6.54 -0.26 -1.76
C ARG A 102 -6.30 1.00 -0.94
N PHE A 103 -5.35 1.80 -1.41
CA PHE A 103 -5.02 3.10 -0.85
C PHE A 103 -5.07 4.16 -1.95
N TYR A 104 -5.78 5.26 -1.73
CA TYR A 104 -5.92 6.35 -2.70
C TYR A 104 -6.34 7.66 -2.01
N ALA A 105 -6.13 8.81 -2.67
CA ALA A 105 -6.77 10.06 -2.28
C ALA A 105 -8.09 10.25 -3.03
N ASP A 106 -9.17 10.52 -2.30
CA ASP A 106 -10.48 10.78 -2.89
C ASP A 106 -10.60 12.22 -3.45
N PRO A 107 -11.65 12.52 -4.24
CA PRO A 107 -11.89 13.86 -4.77
C PRO A 107 -12.11 14.93 -3.70
N ASP A 108 -12.48 14.52 -2.47
CA ASP A 108 -12.71 15.42 -1.33
C ASP A 108 -11.41 15.75 -0.58
N GLY A 109 -10.27 15.21 -1.04
CA GLY A 109 -8.94 15.44 -0.48
C GLY A 109 -8.62 14.56 0.73
N VAL A 110 -9.41 13.52 0.98
CA VAL A 110 -9.23 12.55 2.07
C VAL A 110 -8.45 11.35 1.56
N PHE A 111 -7.39 10.97 2.27
CA PHE A 111 -6.68 9.72 2.04
C PHE A 111 -7.52 8.56 2.57
N ARG A 112 -7.81 7.60 1.69
CA ARG A 112 -8.63 6.44 1.98
C ARG A 112 -7.81 5.17 1.92
N TYR A 113 -7.78 4.46 3.03
CA TYR A 113 -7.43 3.04 3.04
C TYR A 113 -8.70 2.21 3.15
N GLU A 114 -8.87 1.27 2.23
CA GLU A 114 -9.98 0.35 2.20
C GLU A 114 -9.45 -1.08 2.15
N ASN A 115 -9.92 -1.92 3.08
CA ASN A 115 -9.42 -3.28 3.21
C ASN A 115 -10.06 -4.20 2.15
N MET A 116 -9.60 -5.46 2.07
CA MET A 116 -10.06 -6.40 1.03
C MET A 116 -11.58 -6.66 1.05
N ALA A 117 -12.23 -6.45 2.21
CA ALA A 117 -13.66 -6.72 2.43
C ALA A 117 -14.55 -5.49 2.23
N ARG A 118 -13.99 -4.33 1.85
CA ARG A 118 -14.71 -3.06 1.74
C ARG A 118 -15.99 -3.16 0.91
N TRP A 119 -15.94 -3.81 -0.26
CA TRP A 119 -17.11 -3.85 -1.15
C TRP A 119 -18.27 -4.69 -0.63
N GLN A 120 -18.02 -5.53 0.37
CA GLN A 120 -19.06 -6.34 1.02
C GLN A 120 -19.64 -5.66 2.26
N THR A 121 -18.90 -4.72 2.87
CA THR A 121 -19.24 -4.13 4.17
C THR A 121 -19.66 -2.67 4.07
N SER A 122 -19.13 -1.93 3.10
CA SER A 122 -19.47 -0.52 2.90
C SER A 122 -20.91 -0.34 2.45
N ALA A 123 -21.66 0.54 3.12
CA ALA A 123 -23.04 0.86 2.77
C ALA A 123 -23.19 1.31 1.32
N ARG A 124 -22.19 2.03 0.78
CA ARG A 124 -22.21 2.50 -0.62
C ARG A 124 -21.93 1.43 -1.65
N SER A 125 -21.28 0.34 -1.23
CA SER A 125 -21.03 -0.84 -2.05
C SER A 125 -22.16 -1.87 -1.94
N THR A 126 -22.93 -1.87 -0.84
CA THR A 126 -24.05 -2.80 -0.66
C THR A 126 -25.38 -2.25 -1.17
N THR A 127 -25.54 -0.92 -1.24
CA THR A 127 -26.76 -0.28 -1.73
C THR A 127 -26.52 0.51 -3.02
N THR A 128 -27.49 0.48 -3.94
CA THR A 128 -27.43 1.21 -5.22
C THR A 128 -27.33 2.72 -4.98
N GLN A 129 -26.22 3.32 -5.42
CA GLN A 129 -25.97 4.76 -5.34
C GLN A 129 -26.47 5.52 -6.58
N LEU A 130 -26.52 4.84 -7.73
CA LEU A 130 -27.01 5.40 -8.98
C LEU A 130 -27.72 4.32 -9.79
N ALA A 131 -28.90 4.67 -10.32
CA ALA A 131 -29.65 3.85 -11.26
C ALA A 131 -29.67 4.56 -12.62
N ILE A 132 -29.20 3.87 -13.66
CA ILE A 132 -29.09 4.39 -15.02
C ILE A 132 -30.07 3.61 -15.89
N SER A 133 -30.92 4.32 -16.62
CA SER A 133 -31.81 3.73 -17.62
C SER A 133 -31.30 4.02 -19.04
N ARG A 134 -31.77 3.25 -20.02
CA ARG A 134 -31.41 3.44 -21.43
C ARG A 134 -31.56 4.88 -21.92
N ASP A 135 -32.64 5.56 -21.55
CA ASP A 135 -32.91 6.94 -21.99
C ASP A 135 -31.91 7.96 -21.42
N SER A 136 -31.19 7.58 -20.37
CA SER A 136 -30.19 8.41 -19.70
C SER A 136 -28.76 8.09 -20.13
N MET A 137 -28.53 7.29 -21.18
CA MET A 137 -27.16 6.99 -21.62
C MET A 137 -27.04 6.88 -23.13
N ASN A 138 -25.89 7.28 -23.65
CA ASN A 138 -25.63 7.25 -25.09
C ASN A 138 -25.22 5.85 -25.56
N ARG A 139 -24.45 5.13 -24.73
CA ARG A 139 -23.92 3.81 -25.05
C ARG A 139 -23.87 2.92 -23.82
N PHE A 140 -24.05 1.63 -24.06
CA PHE A 140 -23.85 0.59 -23.06
C PHE A 140 -23.28 -0.64 -23.74
N GLU A 141 -22.19 -1.17 -23.19
CA GLU A 141 -21.48 -2.33 -23.72
C GLU A 141 -21.13 -3.28 -22.58
N LEU A 142 -21.26 -4.58 -22.82
CA LEU A 142 -20.84 -5.64 -21.90
C LEU A 142 -19.66 -6.40 -22.51
N LYS A 143 -18.59 -6.55 -21.73
CA LYS A 143 -17.41 -7.33 -22.11
C LYS A 143 -17.12 -8.37 -21.06
N LEU A 144 -16.86 -9.59 -21.51
CA LEU A 144 -16.31 -10.63 -20.68
C LEU A 144 -14.79 -10.59 -20.80
N LEU A 145 -14.10 -10.26 -19.72
CA LEU A 145 -12.65 -10.16 -19.67
C LEU A 145 -12.04 -11.49 -19.19
N ASP A 146 -11.08 -12.01 -19.96
CA ASP A 146 -10.37 -13.28 -19.71
C ASP A 146 -8.84 -13.14 -19.63
N ALA A 147 -8.34 -11.90 -19.67
CA ALA A 147 -6.92 -11.58 -19.60
C ALA A 147 -6.30 -12.14 -18.30
N ASP A 148 -6.92 -11.83 -17.16
CA ASP A 148 -6.44 -12.22 -15.81
C ASP A 148 -7.06 -13.53 -15.30
N LEU A 149 -7.34 -14.46 -16.22
CA LEU A 149 -7.93 -15.75 -15.89
C LEU A 149 -6.85 -16.74 -15.41
N TYR A 150 -6.91 -17.14 -14.14
CA TYR A 150 -5.95 -18.07 -13.52
C TYR A 150 -6.68 -19.12 -12.69
N ASN A 151 -6.22 -20.37 -12.74
CA ASN A 151 -6.79 -21.50 -11.96
C ASN A 151 -5.85 -22.01 -10.88
N VAL A 152 -4.66 -21.40 -10.79
CA VAL A 152 -3.65 -21.69 -9.79
C VAL A 152 -3.08 -20.36 -9.34
N VAL A 153 -3.16 -20.10 -8.04
CA VAL A 153 -2.55 -18.93 -7.41
C VAL A 153 -1.55 -19.40 -6.37
N THR A 154 -0.35 -18.84 -6.41
CA THR A 154 0.70 -19.14 -5.45
C THR A 154 1.22 -17.84 -4.86
N VAL A 155 1.18 -17.75 -3.53
CA VAL A 155 1.64 -16.58 -2.76
C VAL A 155 2.75 -17.01 -1.82
N GLU A 156 3.81 -16.24 -1.79
CA GLU A 156 4.93 -16.42 -0.87
C GLU A 156 4.83 -15.47 0.32
N ALA A 157 5.10 -15.99 1.51
CA ALA A 157 5.39 -15.20 2.69
C ALA A 157 6.89 -15.18 2.95
N SER A 158 7.40 -14.01 3.34
CA SER A 158 8.78 -13.78 3.75
C SER A 158 8.83 -13.36 5.23
N PRO A 159 8.71 -14.33 6.18
CA PRO A 159 8.78 -14.04 7.61
C PRO A 159 10.13 -13.45 8.00
N ARG A 160 10.14 -12.66 9.08
CA ARG A 160 11.37 -12.15 9.68
C ARG A 160 11.32 -12.28 11.20
N ALA A 161 12.49 -12.39 11.82
CA ALA A 161 12.61 -12.50 13.28
C ALA A 161 13.85 -11.73 13.78
N PRO A 162 13.85 -11.25 15.04
CA PRO A 162 15.05 -10.66 15.63
C PRO A 162 16.17 -11.70 15.75
N GLY A 163 17.37 -11.33 15.32
CA GLY A 163 18.58 -12.14 15.47
C GLY A 163 19.23 -12.02 16.86
N GLY A 164 20.42 -12.60 16.98
CA GLY A 164 21.28 -12.41 18.15
C GLY A 164 21.84 -10.98 18.23
N ALA A 165 22.36 -10.59 19.39
CA ALA A 165 23.09 -9.33 19.50
C ALA A 165 24.41 -9.42 18.74
N ASP A 166 24.65 -8.47 17.83
CA ASP A 166 25.83 -8.42 16.96
C ASP A 166 26.22 -6.97 16.62
N VAL A 167 27.37 -6.79 15.99
CA VAL A 167 27.76 -5.53 15.35
C VAL A 167 26.92 -5.35 14.08
N ILE A 168 26.03 -4.36 14.09
CA ILE A 168 25.12 -4.10 12.97
C ILE A 168 25.67 -3.05 11.99
N TRP A 169 26.69 -2.30 12.40
CA TRP A 169 27.39 -1.35 11.54
C TRP A 169 28.77 -0.99 12.10
N GLU A 170 29.74 -0.91 11.19
CA GLU A 170 31.06 -0.33 11.38
C GLU A 170 31.47 0.41 10.09
N PRO A 171 32.26 1.49 10.15
CA PRO A 171 32.70 2.19 8.97
C PRO A 171 33.81 1.42 8.24
N ASP A 172 33.81 1.47 6.92
CA ASP A 172 34.83 0.82 6.07
C ASP A 172 36.25 1.37 6.29
N ASP A 173 36.35 2.64 6.72
CA ASP A 173 37.60 3.33 7.02
C ASP A 173 37.46 4.15 8.31
N LEU A 174 38.59 4.46 8.97
CA LEU A 174 38.64 5.20 10.22
C LEU A 174 38.21 6.66 10.00
N PRO A 175 37.04 7.08 10.51
CA PRO A 175 36.57 8.44 10.28
C PRO A 175 37.54 9.47 10.89
N LEU A 176 37.96 10.43 10.07
CA LEU A 176 38.84 11.53 10.46
C LEU A 176 38.02 12.79 10.70
N VAL A 177 38.16 13.37 11.89
CA VAL A 177 37.47 14.63 12.24
C VAL A 177 38.51 15.70 12.60
N GLY A 178 38.45 16.82 11.88
CA GLY A 178 39.36 17.95 12.09
C GLY A 178 39.21 18.60 13.47
N PRO A 179 40.19 19.39 13.92
CA PRO A 179 40.12 20.10 15.20
C PRO A 179 38.96 21.10 15.22
N GLY A 180 38.18 21.12 16.29
CA GLY A 180 36.98 21.96 16.42
C GLY A 180 35.87 21.66 15.41
N ALA A 181 35.97 20.58 14.63
CA ALA A 181 35.03 20.28 13.55
C ALA A 181 33.84 19.45 14.05
N THR A 182 32.72 19.62 13.36
CA THR A 182 31.55 18.74 13.46
C THR A 182 31.38 18.00 12.14
N THR A 183 31.15 16.70 12.20
CA THR A 183 30.94 15.85 11.02
C THR A 183 29.78 14.91 11.27
N THR A 184 28.87 14.81 10.31
CA THR A 184 27.75 13.85 10.36
C THR A 184 28.09 12.64 9.52
N ILE A 185 27.98 11.46 10.11
CA ILE A 185 28.17 10.17 9.45
C ILE A 185 26.80 9.48 9.40
N THR A 186 26.32 9.16 8.20
CA THR A 186 25.11 8.34 8.03
C THR A 186 25.52 6.87 7.96
N ALA A 187 25.24 6.14 9.04
CA ALA A 187 25.43 4.71 9.15
C ALA A 187 24.22 3.97 8.59
N ARG A 188 24.36 3.25 7.47
CA ARG A 188 23.29 2.41 6.91
C ARG A 188 23.49 0.97 7.35
N PHE A 189 22.45 0.36 7.92
CA PHE A 189 22.49 -1.03 8.36
C PHE A 189 22.11 -1.94 7.18
N ASP A 190 22.69 -3.14 7.13
CA ASP A 190 22.33 -4.13 6.11
C ASP A 190 20.87 -4.57 6.24
N THR A 191 20.34 -4.57 7.47
CA THR A 191 18.96 -4.93 7.79
C THR A 191 18.43 -4.00 8.90
N ALA A 192 17.11 -3.90 9.02
CA ALA A 192 16.50 -3.16 10.12
C ALA A 192 16.89 -3.75 11.49
N ALA A 193 17.09 -2.90 12.48
CA ALA A 193 17.47 -3.30 13.84
C ALA A 193 16.25 -3.32 14.78
N TYR A 194 15.96 -4.48 15.36
CA TYR A 194 14.91 -4.61 16.39
C TYR A 194 15.28 -3.91 17.69
N SER A 195 16.56 -3.94 18.08
CA SER A 195 17.06 -3.21 19.26
C SER A 195 18.47 -2.69 19.03
N ILE A 196 18.78 -1.56 19.67
CA ILE A 196 20.13 -0.98 19.69
C ILE A 196 20.67 -1.11 21.12
N SER A 197 21.77 -1.85 21.27
CA SER A 197 22.46 -2.01 22.55
C SER A 197 23.35 -0.81 22.88
N GLY A 198 23.90 -0.16 21.85
CA GLY A 198 24.62 1.10 22.02
C GLY A 198 25.65 1.37 20.93
N LEU A 199 26.25 2.55 21.02
CA LEU A 199 27.42 2.96 20.22
C LEU A 199 28.69 2.71 21.03
N GLN A 200 29.70 2.12 20.39
CA GLN A 200 31.04 1.98 20.95
C GLN A 200 32.00 2.79 20.10
N PHE A 201 32.80 3.66 20.74
CA PHE A 201 33.83 4.45 20.07
C PHE A 201 35.00 4.76 21.00
N GLU A 202 36.20 4.83 20.44
CA GLU A 202 37.33 5.55 21.02
C GLU A 202 37.85 6.54 19.97
N ALA A 203 38.63 7.53 20.41
CA ALA A 203 39.27 8.50 19.53
C ALA A 203 40.76 8.64 19.86
N ALA A 204 41.60 8.73 18.84
CA ALA A 204 43.03 8.97 18.99
C ALA A 204 43.53 10.03 18.00
N ASP A 205 44.58 10.77 18.37
CA ASP A 205 45.26 11.67 17.44
C ASP A 205 46.19 10.91 16.47
N ASP A 206 46.80 11.61 15.52
CA ASP A 206 47.73 11.02 14.55
C ASP A 206 49.00 10.42 15.19
N GLY A 207 49.30 10.77 16.45
CA GLY A 207 50.39 10.22 17.26
C GLY A 207 49.97 9.01 18.11
N GLY A 208 48.70 8.61 18.06
CA GLY A 208 48.15 7.50 18.86
C GLY A 208 47.79 7.87 20.29
N ASN A 209 47.77 9.16 20.67
CA ASN A 209 47.34 9.56 22.00
C ASN A 209 45.81 9.55 22.09
N ASN A 210 45.28 9.06 23.20
CA ASN A 210 43.84 9.00 23.43
C ASN A 210 43.23 10.42 23.53
N GLN A 211 42.24 10.68 22.69
CA GLN A 211 41.46 11.92 22.63
C GLN A 211 39.95 11.68 22.84
N THR A 212 39.55 10.47 23.27
CA THR A 212 38.13 10.04 23.40
C THR A 212 37.31 11.02 24.23
N VAL A 213 37.85 11.56 25.32
CA VAL A 213 37.15 12.53 26.18
C VAL A 213 36.83 13.86 25.48
N ASN A 214 37.59 14.20 24.43
CA ASN A 214 37.42 15.42 23.65
C ASN A 214 36.49 15.23 22.45
N VAL A 215 35.91 14.03 22.28
CA VAL A 215 35.03 13.71 21.18
C VAL A 215 33.66 13.28 21.73
N THR A 216 32.61 13.90 21.20
CA THR A 216 31.24 13.51 21.48
C THR A 216 30.63 12.95 20.20
N VAL A 217 30.01 11.77 20.28
CA VAL A 217 29.21 11.21 19.19
C VAL A 217 27.76 11.12 19.66
N THR A 218 26.87 11.86 18.97
CA THR A 218 25.43 11.88 19.28
C THR A 218 24.68 11.11 18.20
N PRO A 219 24.18 9.90 18.49
CA PRO A 219 23.45 9.10 17.52
C PRO A 219 21.95 9.46 17.48
N THR A 220 21.37 9.46 16.28
CA THR A 220 19.92 9.38 16.06
C THR A 220 19.62 8.07 15.34
N TYR A 221 18.90 7.15 15.99
CA TYR A 221 18.64 5.81 15.47
C TYR A 221 17.30 5.71 14.76
N TYR A 222 17.34 5.25 13.51
CA TYR A 222 16.19 4.84 12.70
C TYR A 222 16.18 3.32 12.53
N ALA A 223 15.09 2.79 11.97
CA ALA A 223 14.91 1.34 11.80
C ALA A 223 16.09 0.67 11.08
N GLN A 224 16.58 1.25 9.97
CA GLN A 224 17.66 0.68 9.14
C GLN A 224 18.86 1.63 8.93
N ARG A 225 18.89 2.76 9.63
CA ARG A 225 20.01 3.70 9.57
C ARG A 225 20.21 4.44 10.87
N ALA A 226 21.36 5.08 11.03
CA ALA A 226 21.59 6.05 12.09
C ALA A 226 22.36 7.26 11.55
N ASP A 227 22.04 8.45 12.07
CA ASP A 227 22.86 9.64 11.86
C ASP A 227 23.71 9.87 13.09
N LEU A 228 25.03 9.85 12.92
CA LEU A 228 26.01 10.06 13.97
C LEU A 228 26.60 11.46 13.83
N VAL A 229 26.23 12.37 14.74
CA VAL A 229 26.84 13.71 14.81
C VAL A 229 28.08 13.63 15.68
N VAL A 230 29.25 13.70 15.05
CA VAL A 230 30.56 13.68 15.72
C VAL A 230 31.06 15.10 15.91
N VAL A 231 31.36 15.47 17.15
CA VAL A 231 31.97 16.77 17.51
C VAL A 231 33.34 16.52 18.10
N ASN A 232 34.38 17.04 17.46
CA ASN A 232 35.75 17.04 17.98
C ASN A 232 36.04 18.39 18.64
N SER A 233 36.09 18.43 19.97
CA SER A 233 36.42 19.63 20.75
C SER A 233 37.92 19.78 21.02
N SER A 234 38.76 18.87 20.53
CA SER A 234 40.21 19.01 20.65
C SER A 234 40.78 20.00 19.63
N ASN A 235 42.01 20.43 19.91
CA ASN A 235 42.86 21.25 19.04
C ASN A 235 43.66 20.43 18.03
N VAL A 236 43.45 19.11 17.97
CA VAL A 236 44.10 18.20 17.04
C VAL A 236 43.07 17.46 16.19
N ARG A 237 43.50 16.91 15.06
CA ARG A 237 42.68 15.98 14.30
C ARG A 237 42.60 14.64 15.04
N VAL A 238 41.42 14.03 15.03
CA VAL A 238 41.17 12.73 15.68
C VAL A 238 40.68 11.70 14.67
N ARG A 239 41.04 10.44 14.92
CA ARG A 239 40.54 9.24 14.24
C ARG A 239 39.64 8.48 15.19
N LEU A 240 38.49 8.00 14.71
CA LEU A 240 37.59 7.15 15.50
C LEU A 240 37.90 5.67 15.28
N TYR A 241 38.16 4.92 16.34
CA TYR A 241 38.39 3.48 16.29
C TYR A 241 38.26 2.80 17.67
N PRO A 242 37.57 1.65 17.80
CA PRO A 242 36.59 1.13 16.86
C PRO A 242 35.33 1.99 16.94
N LEU A 243 34.81 2.50 15.83
CA LEU A 243 33.47 3.10 15.80
C LEU A 243 32.47 2.03 15.35
N ARG A 244 31.59 1.56 16.23
CA ARG A 244 30.62 0.52 15.86
C ARG A 244 29.31 0.65 16.60
N ILE A 245 28.23 0.22 15.95
CA ILE A 245 26.89 0.14 16.55
C ILE A 245 26.59 -1.33 16.80
N VAL A 246 26.16 -1.66 18.01
CA VAL A 246 25.80 -3.01 18.44
C VAL A 246 24.30 -3.07 18.69
N GLY A 247 23.65 -4.13 18.23
CA GLY A 247 22.21 -4.29 18.32
C GLY A 247 21.74 -5.68 17.89
N GLN A 248 20.43 -5.85 17.77
CA GLN A 248 19.82 -7.07 17.23
C GLN A 248 19.29 -6.78 15.83
N PRO A 249 19.93 -7.29 14.76
CA PRO A 249 19.43 -7.13 13.40
C PRO A 249 18.20 -8.03 13.17
N LEU A 250 17.37 -7.66 12.21
CA LEU A 250 16.25 -8.46 11.74
C LEU A 250 16.77 -9.47 10.70
N VAL A 251 16.55 -10.75 10.96
CA VAL A 251 16.99 -11.84 10.07
C VAL A 251 15.80 -12.43 9.32
N GLY A 252 16.06 -12.87 8.08
CA GLY A 252 15.07 -13.58 7.28
C GLY A 252 14.75 -14.95 7.87
N GLY A 253 13.46 -15.26 7.99
CA GLY A 253 12.98 -16.60 8.29
C GLY A 253 12.86 -17.46 7.04
N PRO A 254 12.55 -18.76 7.18
CA PRO A 254 12.26 -19.62 6.04
C PRO A 254 11.05 -19.09 5.28
N GLU A 255 11.21 -18.90 3.97
CA GLU A 255 10.12 -18.54 3.07
C GLU A 255 9.05 -19.64 3.08
N VAL A 256 7.78 -19.22 3.04
CA VAL A 256 6.64 -20.14 3.05
C VAL A 256 5.82 -19.89 1.81
N GLU A 257 5.50 -20.95 1.08
CA GLU A 257 4.65 -20.89 -0.10
C GLU A 257 3.26 -21.46 0.19
N GLU A 258 2.24 -20.69 -0.13
CA GLU A 258 0.85 -21.12 -0.11
C GLU A 258 0.29 -21.15 -1.53
N ARG A 259 -0.15 -22.34 -1.94
CA ARG A 259 -0.75 -22.59 -3.24
C ARG A 259 -2.24 -22.87 -3.08
N ARG A 260 -3.06 -22.23 -3.90
CA ARG A 260 -4.49 -22.51 -4.05
C ARG A 260 -4.79 -22.81 -5.51
N SER A 261 -5.72 -23.73 -5.75
CA SER A 261 -6.10 -24.14 -7.10
C SER A 261 -7.60 -24.27 -7.24
N SER A 262 -8.15 -24.00 -8.42
CA SER A 262 -9.58 -24.19 -8.68
C SER A 262 -10.06 -25.62 -8.43
N ALA A 263 -9.16 -26.62 -8.50
CA ALA A 263 -9.48 -28.03 -8.27
C ALA A 263 -9.74 -28.37 -6.81
N ALA A 264 -8.95 -27.79 -5.89
CA ALA A 264 -9.02 -28.11 -4.48
C ALA A 264 -9.76 -27.03 -3.67
N ASP A 265 -9.67 -25.78 -4.09
CA ASP A 265 -10.02 -24.62 -3.28
C ASP A 265 -11.00 -23.66 -3.98
N GLY A 266 -11.27 -23.85 -5.27
CA GLY A 266 -12.18 -23.01 -6.05
C GLY A 266 -13.42 -23.75 -6.55
N SER A 267 -14.16 -23.09 -7.44
CA SER A 267 -15.43 -23.59 -7.97
C SER A 267 -15.43 -23.77 -9.50
N ASN A 268 -14.36 -23.37 -10.20
CA ASN A 268 -14.32 -23.39 -11.67
C ASN A 268 -13.40 -24.45 -12.30
N HIS A 269 -13.00 -25.50 -11.58
CA HIS A 269 -12.10 -26.53 -12.11
C HIS A 269 -12.57 -27.14 -13.44
N ALA A 270 -13.87 -27.38 -13.58
CA ALA A 270 -14.45 -27.99 -14.79
C ALA A 270 -14.18 -27.16 -16.06
N PHE A 271 -14.06 -25.83 -15.94
CA PHE A 271 -13.65 -24.98 -17.05
C PHE A 271 -12.19 -25.22 -17.45
N PHE A 272 -11.29 -25.45 -16.50
CA PHE A 272 -9.85 -25.60 -16.76
C PHE A 272 -9.39 -27.02 -17.09
N SER A 273 -10.20 -28.04 -16.78
CA SER A 273 -9.82 -29.46 -16.91
C SER A 273 -9.32 -29.87 -18.31
N THR A 274 -9.77 -29.18 -19.37
CA THR A 274 -9.33 -29.40 -20.75
C THR A 274 -8.41 -28.30 -21.30
N ARG A 275 -8.15 -27.25 -20.51
CA ARG A 275 -7.41 -26.04 -20.93
C ARG A 275 -6.03 -25.91 -20.30
N GLY A 276 -5.72 -26.75 -19.31
CA GLY A 276 -4.45 -26.75 -18.59
C GLY A 276 -4.35 -25.65 -17.53
N ASP A 277 -3.21 -25.62 -16.86
CA ASP A 277 -2.98 -24.71 -15.74
C ASP A 277 -2.45 -23.34 -16.19
N ARG A 278 -3.10 -22.29 -15.70
CA ARG A 278 -2.69 -20.88 -15.77
C ARG A 278 -2.36 -20.43 -14.36
N THR A 279 -1.07 -20.20 -14.11
CA THR A 279 -0.54 -19.86 -12.78
C THR A 279 -0.30 -18.37 -12.62
N LEU A 280 -0.80 -17.80 -11.52
CA LEU A 280 -0.42 -16.50 -10.99
C LEU A 280 0.51 -16.71 -9.78
N ALA A 281 1.68 -16.07 -9.79
CA ALA A 281 2.64 -16.14 -8.69
C ALA A 281 2.88 -14.73 -8.12
N VAL A 282 2.65 -14.58 -6.81
CA VAL A 282 2.97 -13.37 -6.05
C VAL A 282 4.16 -13.71 -5.14
N ARG A 283 5.32 -13.14 -5.48
CA ARG A 283 6.63 -13.45 -4.87
C ARG A 283 7.32 -12.17 -4.45
N GLY A 284 8.24 -12.26 -3.47
CA GLY A 284 9.10 -11.14 -3.08
C GLY A 284 8.36 -9.93 -2.48
N ASN A 285 7.14 -10.12 -1.97
CA ASN A 285 6.41 -9.06 -1.29
C ASN A 285 6.83 -9.00 0.18
N ALA A 286 7.59 -7.97 0.56
CA ALA A 286 8.12 -7.80 1.90
C ALA A 286 7.06 -7.72 3.01
N TYR A 287 5.81 -7.40 2.68
CA TYR A 287 4.73 -7.22 3.66
C TYR A 287 3.88 -8.48 3.88
N VAL A 288 4.00 -9.50 3.04
CA VAL A 288 3.39 -10.81 3.28
C VAL A 288 4.37 -11.63 4.11
N GLN A 289 4.10 -11.79 5.41
CA GLN A 289 5.09 -12.34 6.35
C GLN A 289 4.62 -13.56 7.13
N THR A 290 3.34 -13.92 7.04
CA THR A 290 2.80 -15.07 7.75
C THR A 290 2.13 -16.03 6.76
N ARG A 291 2.16 -17.31 7.09
CA ARG A 291 1.50 -18.36 6.32
C ARG A 291 0.00 -18.09 6.16
N ALA A 292 -0.65 -17.63 7.23
CA ALA A 292 -2.08 -17.30 7.21
C ALA A 292 -2.38 -16.15 6.23
N HIS A 293 -1.57 -15.09 6.24
CA HIS A 293 -1.70 -13.98 5.30
C HIS A 293 -1.52 -14.45 3.84
N ALA A 294 -0.48 -15.23 3.55
CA ALA A 294 -0.28 -15.77 2.20
C ALA A 294 -1.43 -16.69 1.76
N ALA A 295 -1.93 -17.55 2.64
CA ALA A 295 -3.07 -18.43 2.38
C ALA A 295 -4.35 -17.66 2.03
N THR A 296 -4.71 -16.66 2.84
CA THR A 296 -5.89 -15.83 2.58
C THR A 296 -5.74 -15.05 1.28
N LEU A 297 -4.57 -14.45 1.03
CA LEU A 297 -4.34 -13.70 -0.21
C LEU A 297 -4.41 -14.61 -1.45
N ALA A 298 -3.86 -15.83 -1.37
CA ALA A 298 -3.94 -16.82 -2.44
C ALA A 298 -5.38 -17.20 -2.76
N GLN A 299 -6.20 -17.44 -1.73
CA GLN A 299 -7.62 -17.77 -1.91
C GLN A 299 -8.40 -16.60 -2.49
N TYR A 300 -8.21 -15.40 -1.94
CA TYR A 300 -8.86 -14.18 -2.42
C TYR A 300 -8.58 -13.87 -3.89
N LEU A 301 -7.32 -14.05 -4.31
CA LEU A 301 -6.93 -13.87 -5.70
C LEU A 301 -7.49 -14.99 -6.59
N LEU A 302 -7.50 -16.24 -6.12
CA LEU A 302 -8.06 -17.36 -6.87
C LEU A 302 -9.53 -17.11 -7.20
N ASP A 303 -10.34 -16.75 -6.21
CA ASP A 303 -11.76 -16.48 -6.41
C ASP A 303 -11.99 -15.37 -7.45
N ARG A 304 -11.13 -14.35 -7.45
CA ARG A 304 -11.20 -13.22 -8.39
C ARG A 304 -10.80 -13.60 -9.81
N CYS A 305 -9.82 -14.47 -9.95
CA CYS A 305 -9.21 -14.83 -11.22
C CYS A 305 -9.76 -16.12 -11.84
N GLU A 306 -10.46 -16.98 -11.09
CA GLU A 306 -10.90 -18.26 -11.64
C GLU A 306 -12.09 -18.16 -12.58
N PHE A 307 -12.86 -17.07 -12.50
CA PHE A 307 -13.97 -16.77 -13.41
C PHE A 307 -13.66 -15.57 -14.30
N PRO A 308 -14.02 -15.62 -15.59
CA PRO A 308 -13.92 -14.44 -16.44
C PRO A 308 -14.90 -13.37 -15.96
N ARG A 309 -14.45 -12.11 -15.92
CA ARG A 309 -15.19 -11.02 -15.27
C ARG A 309 -16.02 -10.25 -16.28
N LEU A 310 -17.32 -10.15 -16.02
CA LEU A 310 -18.20 -9.31 -16.81
C LEU A 310 -18.03 -7.86 -16.37
N VAL A 311 -17.60 -7.02 -17.32
CA VAL A 311 -17.42 -5.59 -17.15
C VAL A 311 -18.39 -4.86 -18.08
N ALA A 312 -19.05 -3.84 -17.56
CA ALA A 312 -19.93 -2.98 -18.31
C ALA A 312 -19.33 -1.59 -18.50
N TYR A 313 -19.47 -1.05 -19.71
CA TYR A 313 -19.07 0.30 -20.07
C TYR A 313 -20.32 1.13 -20.38
N ALA A 314 -20.65 2.07 -19.51
CA ALA A 314 -21.79 2.97 -19.69
C ALA A 314 -21.27 4.37 -20.04
N GLY A 315 -21.60 4.88 -21.23
CA GLY A 315 -21.06 6.14 -21.72
C GLY A 315 -22.10 7.21 -21.96
N GLY A 316 -21.71 8.46 -21.72
CA GLY A 316 -22.57 9.63 -21.85
C GLY A 316 -23.73 9.66 -20.85
N CYS A 317 -23.52 9.09 -19.66
CA CYS A 317 -24.51 9.10 -18.58
C CYS A 317 -24.57 10.49 -17.93
N PRO A 318 -25.69 10.87 -17.26
CA PRO A 318 -25.76 12.04 -16.41
C PRO A 318 -24.61 12.05 -15.42
N GLY A 319 -23.89 13.17 -15.35
CA GLY A 319 -22.81 13.31 -14.39
C GLY A 319 -23.33 13.29 -12.96
N SER A 320 -22.70 12.50 -12.09
CA SER A 320 -23.01 12.45 -10.66
C SER A 320 -21.75 12.78 -9.87
N PRO A 321 -21.64 14.00 -9.30
CA PRO A 321 -20.44 14.43 -8.59
C PRO A 321 -20.28 13.70 -7.24
N ALA A 322 -21.34 13.06 -6.73
CA ALA A 322 -21.33 12.27 -5.51
C ALA A 322 -20.85 10.82 -5.72
N LEU A 323 -20.75 10.35 -6.97
CA LEU A 323 -20.30 8.99 -7.26
C LEU A 323 -18.82 8.82 -6.90
N ARG A 324 -18.45 7.66 -6.36
CA ARG A 324 -17.08 7.29 -5.96
C ARG A 324 -16.74 5.88 -6.46
N LEU A 325 -15.45 5.57 -6.50
CA LEU A 325 -14.96 4.23 -6.85
C LEU A 325 -15.40 3.19 -5.81
N GLY A 326 -15.92 2.06 -6.27
CA GLY A 326 -16.51 1.00 -5.44
C GLY A 326 -17.98 1.22 -5.05
N ASP A 327 -18.61 2.33 -5.45
CA ASP A 327 -20.05 2.50 -5.30
C ASP A 327 -20.81 1.48 -6.16
N ARG A 328 -21.98 1.06 -5.69
CA ARG A 328 -22.86 0.14 -6.43
C ARG A 328 -23.75 0.91 -7.40
N VAL A 329 -23.77 0.50 -8.67
CA VAL A 329 -24.59 1.10 -9.72
C VAL A 329 -25.44 0.02 -10.39
N THR A 330 -26.66 0.40 -10.76
CA THR A 330 -27.55 -0.44 -11.56
C THR A 330 -27.77 0.19 -12.93
N VAL A 331 -27.74 -0.64 -13.98
CA VAL A 331 -27.97 -0.21 -15.36
C VAL A 331 -29.05 -1.07 -15.98
N THR A 332 -30.07 -0.43 -16.54
CA THR A 332 -31.17 -1.11 -17.25
C THR A 332 -31.13 -0.74 -18.72
N ASP A 333 -30.84 -1.73 -19.57
CA ASP A 333 -30.86 -1.59 -21.02
C ASP A 333 -31.39 -2.85 -21.70
N ALA A 334 -32.68 -2.84 -22.04
CA ALA A 334 -33.35 -3.97 -22.66
C ALA A 334 -32.77 -4.35 -24.04
N LEU A 335 -32.00 -3.47 -24.69
CA LEU A 335 -31.37 -3.76 -25.98
C LEU A 335 -30.08 -4.59 -25.82
N ALA A 336 -29.35 -4.38 -24.73
CA ALA A 336 -28.07 -5.03 -24.48
C ALA A 336 -28.18 -6.21 -23.51
N ALA A 337 -29.13 -6.17 -22.56
CA ALA A 337 -29.34 -7.21 -21.56
C ALA A 337 -30.82 -7.33 -21.18
N THR A 338 -31.29 -8.56 -20.98
CA THR A 338 -32.66 -8.84 -20.53
C THR A 338 -32.86 -8.61 -19.03
N ALA A 339 -31.78 -8.53 -18.26
CA ALA A 339 -31.80 -8.30 -16.82
C ALA A 339 -31.05 -7.00 -16.46
N ILE A 340 -31.38 -6.45 -15.29
CA ILE A 340 -30.68 -5.29 -14.72
C ILE A 340 -29.24 -5.68 -14.42
N PHE A 341 -28.29 -4.97 -15.03
CA PHE A 341 -26.88 -5.13 -14.68
C PHE A 341 -26.60 -4.41 -13.36
N THR A 342 -25.92 -5.07 -12.43
CA THR A 342 -25.48 -4.47 -11.16
C THR A 342 -23.99 -4.63 -11.02
N GLY A 343 -23.27 -3.51 -10.85
CA GLY A 343 -21.82 -3.50 -10.78
C GLY A 343 -21.24 -2.50 -9.78
N TYR A 344 -19.98 -2.70 -9.43
CA TYR A 344 -19.15 -1.75 -8.69
C TYR A 344 -18.41 -0.83 -9.65
N VAL A 345 -18.35 0.46 -9.34
CA VAL A 345 -17.63 1.45 -10.16
C VAL A 345 -16.11 1.26 -10.02
N THR A 346 -15.42 0.99 -11.14
CA THR A 346 -13.94 0.87 -11.19
C THR A 346 -13.27 2.06 -11.84
N SER A 347 -13.96 2.77 -12.73
CA SER A 347 -13.49 4.02 -13.35
C SER A 347 -14.63 5.02 -13.53
N ILE A 348 -14.30 6.30 -13.42
CA ILE A 348 -15.20 7.44 -13.67
C ILE A 348 -14.45 8.48 -14.48
N ASP A 349 -14.94 8.78 -15.68
CA ASP A 349 -14.44 9.87 -16.51
C ASP A 349 -15.50 10.97 -16.59
N TRP A 350 -15.20 12.14 -16.04
CA TRP A 350 -16.09 13.29 -16.04
C TRP A 350 -15.80 14.23 -17.21
N THR A 351 -16.86 14.75 -17.82
CA THR A 351 -16.77 15.77 -18.87
C THR A 351 -17.84 16.83 -18.63
N MET A 352 -17.44 18.09 -18.75
CA MET A 352 -18.34 19.24 -18.68
C MET A 352 -18.10 20.09 -19.92
N ASP A 353 -19.11 20.16 -20.79
CA ASP A 353 -19.08 20.93 -22.03
C ASP A 353 -20.41 21.69 -22.22
N GLU A 354 -20.63 22.25 -23.41
CA GLU A 354 -21.88 22.92 -23.79
C GLU A 354 -23.12 22.02 -23.69
N ASN A 355 -22.95 20.70 -23.76
CA ASN A 355 -24.01 19.69 -23.65
C ASN A 355 -24.27 19.25 -22.21
N GLY A 356 -23.62 19.91 -21.24
CA GLY A 356 -23.82 19.72 -19.80
C GLY A 356 -22.79 18.81 -19.14
N PHE A 357 -23.05 18.46 -17.88
CA PHE A 357 -22.19 17.58 -17.10
C PHE A 357 -22.53 16.11 -17.37
N ARG A 358 -21.57 15.36 -17.94
CA ARG A 358 -21.70 13.95 -18.29
C ARG A 358 -20.56 13.12 -17.70
N GLN A 359 -20.77 11.80 -17.67
CA GLN A 359 -19.77 10.85 -17.22
C GLN A 359 -19.76 9.57 -18.05
N ASN A 360 -18.59 8.94 -18.14
CA ASN A 360 -18.43 7.56 -18.55
C ASN A 360 -18.05 6.72 -17.34
N LEU A 361 -18.61 5.52 -17.25
CA LEU A 361 -18.41 4.60 -16.14
C LEU A 361 -17.92 3.25 -16.65
N GLU A 362 -16.95 2.70 -15.93
CA GLU A 362 -16.60 1.28 -15.99
C GLU A 362 -17.13 0.59 -14.73
N LEU A 363 -17.86 -0.50 -14.91
CA LEU A 363 -18.53 -1.23 -13.84
C LEU A 363 -18.14 -2.72 -13.89
N VAL A 364 -17.64 -3.28 -12.79
CA VAL A 364 -17.44 -4.73 -12.66
C VAL A 364 -18.65 -5.38 -12.02
N GLN A 365 -19.14 -6.50 -12.55
CA GLN A 365 -20.33 -7.17 -12.04
C GLN A 365 -20.17 -7.58 -10.57
N VAL A 366 -21.23 -7.39 -9.77
CA VAL A 366 -21.22 -7.79 -8.34
C VAL A 366 -21.38 -9.29 -8.13
N THR A 367 -22.20 -9.94 -8.95
CA THR A 367 -22.42 -11.40 -8.89
C THR A 367 -21.10 -12.15 -9.05
N GLN A 368 -20.86 -13.16 -8.21
CA GLN A 368 -19.62 -13.97 -8.19
C GLN A 368 -18.35 -13.17 -7.89
N MET A 369 -18.44 -11.90 -7.46
CA MET A 369 -17.27 -11.14 -7.00
C MET A 369 -16.69 -11.73 -5.70
N TYR A 370 -17.57 -12.25 -4.85
CA TYR A 370 -17.25 -12.96 -3.61
C TYR A 370 -18.03 -14.27 -3.55
N PRO A 371 -17.40 -15.42 -3.18
CA PRO A 371 -18.05 -16.73 -3.23
C PRO A 371 -19.16 -16.89 -2.20
N HIS A 372 -19.04 -16.24 -1.04
CA HIS A 372 -19.98 -16.34 0.07
C HIS A 372 -20.64 -15.00 0.39
N ASP A 373 -20.96 -14.21 -0.65
CA ASP A 373 -21.59 -12.91 -0.48
C ASP A 373 -22.85 -12.97 0.40
N GLY A 374 -22.93 -12.10 1.41
CA GLY A 374 -23.99 -12.10 2.41
C GLY A 374 -23.99 -13.27 3.41
N GLN A 375 -23.06 -14.23 3.33
CA GLN A 375 -22.94 -15.41 4.22
C GLN A 375 -21.75 -15.35 5.18
N TYR A 376 -20.92 -14.31 5.08
CA TYR A 376 -19.85 -14.08 6.05
C TYR A 376 -20.40 -13.70 7.44
N PHE A 377 -19.64 -14.05 8.47
CA PHE A 377 -19.89 -13.68 9.85
C PHE A 377 -19.62 -12.19 10.05
N VAL A 378 -20.44 -11.54 10.87
CA VAL A 378 -20.32 -10.12 11.16
C VAL A 378 -20.35 -9.98 12.67
N LEU A 379 -19.23 -9.56 13.24
CA LEU A 379 -19.10 -9.38 14.68
C LEU A 379 -20.12 -8.34 15.16
N GLY A 380 -20.80 -8.65 16.28
CA GLY A 380 -21.84 -7.78 16.84
C GLY A 380 -23.22 -7.92 16.18
N THR A 381 -23.32 -8.60 15.03
CA THR A 381 -24.59 -8.87 14.34
C THR A 381 -24.97 -10.34 14.41
N HIS A 382 -24.02 -11.23 14.15
CA HIS A 382 -24.24 -12.66 14.08
C HIS A 382 -23.78 -13.36 15.36
N ASN A 383 -24.45 -14.45 15.73
CA ASN A 383 -24.07 -15.29 16.87
C ASN A 383 -23.08 -16.38 16.43
N PHE A 384 -22.21 -16.84 17.34
CA PHE A 384 -21.22 -17.89 17.03
C PHE A 384 -21.82 -19.24 16.62
N ALA A 385 -23.12 -19.46 16.89
CA ALA A 385 -23.85 -20.65 16.45
C ALA A 385 -24.36 -20.54 15.00
N SER A 386 -24.16 -19.40 14.33
CA SER A 386 -24.51 -19.25 12.92
C SER A 386 -23.52 -20.02 12.06
N ASN A 387 -24.01 -20.82 11.09
CA ASN A 387 -23.18 -21.54 10.10
C ASN A 387 -22.57 -20.58 9.05
N ARG A 388 -22.10 -19.42 9.49
CA ARG A 388 -21.53 -18.36 8.65
C ARG A 388 -20.02 -18.46 8.64
N TYR A 389 -19.43 -18.07 7.52
CA TYR A 389 -17.97 -18.11 7.34
C TYR A 389 -17.31 -16.98 8.12
N VAL A 390 -16.43 -17.31 9.07
CA VAL A 390 -15.78 -16.32 9.96
C VAL A 390 -14.89 -15.36 9.16
N PHE A 391 -14.14 -15.91 8.21
CA PHE A 391 -13.31 -15.16 7.27
C PHE A 391 -12.94 -16.08 6.08
N TYR A 392 -12.24 -15.52 5.09
CA TYR A 392 -11.66 -16.25 3.96
C TYR A 392 -10.79 -17.45 4.39
#